data_AF-A0A410X3H5-F1
#
_entry.id   AF-A0A410X3H5-F1
#
_cell.length_a   1.000
_cell.length_b   1.000
_cell.length_c   1.000
_cell.angle_alpha   90.00
_cell.angle_beta   90.00
_cell.angle_gamma   90.00
#
_symmetry.space_group_name_H-M   'P 1'
#
loop_
_entity.id
_entity.type
_entity.pdbx_description
1 polymer ?
#
loop_
_entity_poly.entity_id
_entity_poly.type
_entity_poly.pdbx_seq_one_letter_code
_entity_poly.pdbx_strand_id
1 'polypeptide(L)'
;MLLGSEYEWLSRIAGVYNRHITTGQFQFTENDYKLKFSYDSSLLELEKLIYKGYVIRRDNLIILDSIQWINTFLDGINKSLIKYNNKLKCEYDLQENKVFIYENNEKIKGYSLNFSKMATPEDEVINFVRLASFDFYIYWLDLLNDNELFEMFYYHLTNKLSKFKYDKRIIFDFLDDLETSEFNEIYETTLKEYFKNKEMDIRELTNDQGQVLKKFLLSDIFNAYSVSIHSCIIFVVKKDKKIEFISYETSEIYDESVIGEIEVLRNKLLKKVTLYRSLNRFNKNKVGENTQKTIQIASLLITPINILLLFGISKNISWIKDLVNNYYLYIVIVGVLIISLIGAFLWVIIPSIRLSIFKWKLPMKD
;
A
#
# COMPACT_ATOMS: atom_id res chain seq x y z
N MET A 1 -19.81 -3.48 -23.00
CA MET A 1 -19.24 -3.77 -21.68
C MET A 1 -20.40 -3.70 -20.70
N LEU A 2 -21.02 -4.86 -20.42
CA LEU A 2 -22.37 -5.05 -19.85
C LEU A 2 -22.45 -6.47 -19.24
N LEU A 3 -21.52 -6.80 -18.34
CA LEU A 3 -21.48 -8.10 -17.65
C LEU A 3 -21.34 -7.98 -16.12
N GLY A 4 -21.23 -6.76 -15.58
CA GLY A 4 -20.90 -6.55 -14.16
C GLY A 4 -21.96 -7.11 -13.22
N SER A 5 -23.22 -6.70 -13.39
CA SER A 5 -24.35 -7.15 -12.56
C SER A 5 -24.63 -8.65 -12.74
N GLU A 6 -24.62 -9.13 -13.97
CA GLU A 6 -24.90 -10.53 -14.30
C GLU A 6 -23.83 -11.44 -13.70
N TYR A 7 -22.55 -11.07 -13.82
CA TYR A 7 -21.46 -11.86 -13.26
C TYR A 7 -21.44 -11.86 -11.75
N GLU A 8 -21.71 -10.72 -11.12
CA GLU A 8 -21.81 -10.66 -9.68
C GLU A 8 -22.90 -11.62 -9.18
N TRP A 9 -24.02 -11.71 -9.92
CA TRP A 9 -25.07 -12.67 -9.62
C TRP A 9 -24.69 -14.13 -9.89
N LEU A 10 -24.07 -14.44 -11.03
CA LEU A 10 -23.56 -15.78 -11.33
C LEU A 10 -22.56 -16.25 -10.25
N SER A 11 -21.65 -15.36 -9.83
CA SER A 11 -20.68 -15.56 -8.74
C SER A 11 -21.36 -15.81 -7.40
N ARG A 12 -22.39 -15.02 -7.05
CA ARG A 12 -23.18 -15.22 -5.83
C ARG A 12 -23.90 -16.57 -5.82
N ILE A 13 -24.51 -16.97 -6.94
CA ILE A 13 -25.18 -18.26 -7.10
C ILE A 13 -24.16 -19.40 -6.95
N ALA A 14 -23.03 -19.33 -7.65
CA ALA A 14 -21.97 -20.33 -7.56
C ALA A 14 -21.37 -20.43 -6.15
N GLY A 15 -21.29 -19.33 -5.41
CA GLY A 15 -20.84 -19.33 -4.02
C GLY A 15 -21.82 -19.91 -3.00
N VAL A 16 -23.03 -20.31 -3.42
CA VAL A 16 -24.10 -20.83 -2.56
C VAL A 16 -24.49 -22.26 -2.94
N TYR A 17 -24.37 -22.62 -4.21
CA TYR A 17 -24.75 -23.91 -4.75
C TYR A 17 -23.54 -24.75 -5.16
N ASN A 18 -23.67 -26.08 -5.02
CA ASN A 18 -22.63 -26.98 -5.48
C ASN A 18 -22.72 -27.21 -6.99
N ARG A 19 -21.60 -27.05 -7.67
CA ARG A 19 -21.45 -27.40 -9.08
C ARG A 19 -21.38 -28.92 -9.23
N HIS A 20 -22.17 -29.47 -10.14
CA HIS A 20 -22.03 -30.86 -10.55
C HIS A 20 -20.79 -30.99 -11.44
N ILE A 21 -19.77 -31.72 -10.98
CA ILE A 21 -18.42 -31.71 -11.57
C ILE A 21 -18.42 -32.19 -13.03
N THR A 22 -19.18 -33.25 -13.33
CA THR A 22 -19.19 -33.88 -14.67
C THR A 22 -20.03 -33.14 -15.70
N THR A 23 -21.13 -32.49 -15.30
CA THR A 23 -21.99 -31.74 -16.24
C THR A 23 -21.68 -30.25 -16.25
N GLY A 24 -20.95 -29.76 -15.26
CA GLY A 24 -20.70 -28.34 -15.07
C GLY A 24 -21.93 -27.52 -14.72
N GLN A 25 -23.01 -28.14 -14.24
CA GLN A 25 -24.26 -27.44 -13.95
C GLN A 25 -24.42 -27.18 -12.46
N PHE A 26 -25.03 -26.04 -12.14
CA PHE A 26 -25.63 -25.81 -10.83
C PHE A 26 -27.14 -26.03 -10.96
N GLN A 27 -27.70 -26.86 -10.10
CA GLN A 27 -29.12 -27.18 -10.11
C GLN A 27 -29.74 -26.85 -8.77
N PHE A 28 -30.84 -26.11 -8.80
CA PHE A 28 -31.56 -25.70 -7.60
C PHE A 28 -33.04 -25.42 -7.92
N THR A 29 -33.87 -25.35 -6.87
CA THR A 29 -35.29 -25.02 -7.05
C THR A 29 -35.52 -23.53 -6.88
N GLU A 30 -36.58 -23.01 -7.50
CA GLU A 30 -36.98 -21.62 -7.34
C GLU A 30 -37.27 -21.25 -5.88
N ASN A 31 -37.91 -22.15 -5.14
CA ASN A 31 -38.20 -21.93 -3.72
C ASN A 31 -36.90 -21.81 -2.91
N ASP A 32 -35.93 -22.70 -3.13
CA ASP A 32 -34.63 -22.63 -2.46
C ASP A 32 -33.84 -21.37 -2.86
N TYR A 33 -33.93 -20.94 -4.13
CA TYR A 33 -33.34 -19.68 -4.59
C TYR A 33 -33.90 -18.48 -3.81
N LYS A 34 -35.23 -18.35 -3.72
CA LYS A 34 -35.90 -17.26 -2.99
C LYS A 34 -35.54 -17.24 -1.50
N LEU A 35 -35.35 -18.41 -0.89
CA LEU A 35 -34.94 -18.51 0.51
C LEU A 35 -33.50 -18.02 0.73
N LYS A 36 -32.57 -18.38 -0.15
CA LYS A 36 -31.15 -18.02 -0.03
C LYS A 36 -30.85 -16.61 -0.53
N PHE A 37 -31.66 -16.09 -1.45
CA PHE A 37 -31.55 -14.76 -2.05
C PHE A 37 -32.83 -13.95 -1.80
N SER A 38 -33.18 -13.73 -0.53
CA SER A 38 -34.40 -13.04 -0.12
C SER A 38 -34.57 -11.63 -0.71
N TYR A 39 -33.47 -10.97 -1.01
CA TYR A 39 -33.41 -9.65 -1.64
C TYR A 39 -33.74 -9.66 -3.15
N ASP A 40 -33.73 -10.83 -3.81
CA ASP A 40 -34.28 -11.04 -5.16
C ASP A 40 -35.50 -11.99 -5.11
N SER A 41 -36.38 -11.79 -4.12
CA SER A 41 -37.61 -12.59 -3.99
C SER A 41 -38.55 -12.46 -5.18
N SER A 42 -38.47 -11.34 -5.93
CA SER A 42 -39.16 -11.11 -7.20
C SER A 42 -38.53 -11.78 -8.41
N LEU A 43 -37.37 -12.44 -8.25
CA LEU A 43 -36.61 -13.12 -9.32
C LEU A 43 -36.15 -12.23 -10.47
N LEU A 44 -36.06 -10.91 -10.27
CA LEU A 44 -35.74 -9.96 -11.34
C LEU A 44 -34.34 -10.22 -11.89
N GLU A 45 -33.39 -10.54 -11.01
CA GLU A 45 -32.00 -10.77 -11.40
C GLU A 45 -31.83 -12.16 -12.01
N LEU A 46 -32.53 -13.16 -11.45
CA LEU A 46 -32.60 -14.48 -12.06
C LEU A 46 -33.21 -14.44 -13.48
N GLU A 47 -34.29 -13.69 -13.69
CA GLU A 47 -34.92 -13.53 -15.01
C GLU A 47 -33.99 -12.86 -16.02
N LYS A 48 -33.17 -11.89 -15.60
CA LYS A 48 -32.13 -11.32 -16.46
C LYS A 48 -31.13 -12.39 -16.90
N LEU A 49 -30.67 -13.25 -15.99
CA LEU A 49 -29.74 -14.34 -16.32
C LEU A 49 -30.36 -15.37 -17.28
N ILE A 50 -31.66 -15.64 -17.14
CA ILE A 50 -32.42 -16.50 -18.06
C ILE A 50 -32.49 -15.84 -19.45
N TYR A 51 -32.85 -14.57 -19.52
CA TYR A 51 -32.93 -13.83 -20.78
C TYR A 51 -31.59 -13.78 -21.52
N LYS A 52 -30.48 -13.68 -20.78
CA LYS A 52 -29.11 -13.73 -21.33
C LYS A 52 -28.64 -15.14 -21.71
N GLY A 53 -29.42 -16.16 -21.35
CA GLY A 53 -29.16 -17.55 -21.69
C GLY A 53 -28.19 -18.26 -20.74
N TYR A 54 -27.78 -17.67 -19.62
CA TYR A 54 -26.91 -18.36 -18.64
C TYR A 54 -27.65 -19.39 -17.79
N VAL A 55 -28.97 -19.23 -17.69
CA VAL A 55 -29.84 -20.02 -16.82
C VAL A 55 -31.02 -20.55 -17.63
N ILE A 56 -31.33 -21.83 -17.43
CA ILE A 56 -32.49 -22.51 -18.00
C ILE A 56 -33.47 -22.78 -16.87
N ARG A 57 -34.73 -22.35 -17.04
CA ARG A 57 -35.83 -22.69 -16.14
C ARG A 57 -36.68 -23.79 -16.77
N ARG A 58 -36.89 -24.89 -16.05
CA ARG A 58 -37.80 -25.98 -16.41
C ARG A 58 -38.74 -26.19 -15.23
N ASP A 59 -39.96 -25.70 -15.36
CA ASP A 59 -40.93 -25.64 -14.26
C ASP A 59 -40.31 -24.98 -13.02
N ASN A 60 -40.17 -25.74 -11.93
CA ASN A 60 -39.62 -25.29 -10.65
C ASN A 60 -38.11 -25.52 -10.52
N LEU A 61 -37.48 -26.18 -11.50
CA LEU A 61 -36.05 -26.46 -11.54
C LEU A 61 -35.32 -25.37 -12.33
N ILE A 62 -34.27 -24.84 -11.72
CA ILE A 62 -33.37 -23.85 -12.30
C ILE A 62 -32.02 -24.53 -12.53
N ILE A 63 -31.51 -24.40 -13.75
CA ILE A 63 -30.24 -25.00 -14.19
C ILE A 63 -29.36 -23.86 -14.69
N LEU A 64 -28.25 -23.59 -14.01
CA LEU A 64 -27.23 -22.66 -14.47
C LEU A 64 -26.08 -23.45 -15.10
N ASP A 65 -25.79 -23.15 -16.36
CA ASP A 65 -24.72 -23.80 -17.11
C ASP A 65 -23.42 -23.02 -16.97
N SER A 66 -22.48 -23.55 -16.18
CA SER A 66 -21.18 -22.91 -16.00
C SER A 66 -20.33 -22.93 -17.27
N ILE A 67 -20.58 -23.85 -18.21
CA ILE A 67 -19.79 -23.96 -19.45
C ILE A 67 -20.06 -22.74 -20.33
N GLN A 68 -21.33 -22.42 -20.56
CA GLN A 68 -21.72 -21.24 -21.32
C GLN A 68 -21.21 -19.95 -20.65
N TRP A 69 -21.28 -19.92 -19.32
CA TRP A 69 -20.71 -18.83 -18.54
C TRP A 69 -19.21 -18.69 -18.79
N ILE A 70 -18.40 -19.75 -18.58
CA ILE A 70 -16.95 -19.76 -18.80
C ILE A 70 -16.61 -19.33 -20.23
N ASN A 71 -17.27 -19.92 -21.23
CA ASN A 71 -17.01 -19.61 -22.64
C ASN A 71 -17.28 -18.15 -22.97
N THR A 72 -18.33 -17.56 -22.39
CA THR A 72 -18.61 -16.13 -22.58
C THR A 72 -17.49 -15.26 -22.01
N PHE A 73 -16.90 -15.65 -20.89
CA PHE A 73 -15.72 -14.98 -20.34
C PHE A 73 -14.52 -15.13 -21.26
N LEU A 74 -14.22 -16.36 -21.68
CA LEU A 74 -13.10 -16.64 -22.58
C LEU A 74 -13.23 -15.88 -23.89
N ASP A 75 -14.42 -15.72 -24.45
CA ASP A 75 -14.66 -14.88 -25.62
C ASP A 75 -14.29 -13.42 -25.38
N GLY A 76 -14.61 -12.88 -24.20
CA GLY A 76 -14.19 -11.55 -23.79
C GLY A 76 -12.68 -11.43 -23.70
N ILE A 77 -12.02 -12.40 -23.06
CA ILE A 77 -10.57 -12.43 -22.87
C ILE A 77 -9.87 -12.56 -24.22
N ASN A 78 -10.33 -13.48 -25.08
CA ASN A 78 -9.80 -13.69 -26.42
C ASN A 78 -9.93 -12.43 -27.28
N LYS A 79 -11.06 -11.72 -27.23
CA LYS A 79 -11.22 -10.42 -27.90
C LYS A 79 -10.23 -9.38 -27.40
N SER A 80 -9.93 -9.37 -26.11
CA SER A 80 -8.92 -8.48 -25.54
C SER A 80 -7.51 -8.92 -25.93
N LEU A 81 -7.18 -10.22 -25.90
CA LEU A 81 -5.87 -10.76 -26.29
C LEU A 81 -5.52 -10.44 -27.74
N ILE A 82 -6.50 -10.55 -28.66
CA ILE A 82 -6.34 -10.18 -30.08
C ILE A 82 -5.82 -8.74 -30.23
N LYS A 83 -6.22 -7.81 -29.35
CA LYS A 83 -5.72 -6.42 -29.40
C LYS A 83 -4.24 -6.29 -29.04
N TYR A 84 -3.71 -7.19 -28.20
CA TYR A 84 -2.32 -7.15 -27.74
C TYR A 84 -1.39 -8.05 -28.57
N ASN A 85 -1.89 -9.18 -29.09
CA ASN A 85 -1.19 -10.10 -29.98
C ASN A 85 -2.13 -11.23 -30.48
N ASN A 86 -2.23 -11.41 -31.80
CA ASN A 86 -3.11 -12.41 -32.44
C ASN A 86 -2.72 -13.88 -32.22
N LYS A 87 -1.62 -14.16 -31.51
CA LYS A 87 -1.08 -15.53 -31.36
C LYS A 87 -1.63 -16.31 -30.17
N LEU A 88 -2.22 -15.63 -29.18
CA LEU A 88 -2.71 -16.27 -27.97
C LEU A 88 -4.21 -16.55 -28.04
N LYS A 89 -4.63 -17.71 -27.55
CA LYS A 89 -6.03 -18.11 -27.42
C LYS A 89 -6.26 -18.88 -26.12
N CYS A 90 -7.35 -18.56 -25.42
CA CYS A 90 -7.82 -19.29 -24.26
C CYS A 90 -8.98 -20.22 -24.65
N GLU A 91 -8.93 -21.47 -24.20
CA GLU A 91 -9.98 -22.47 -24.41
C GLU A 91 -10.28 -23.21 -23.10
N TYR A 92 -11.55 -23.55 -22.87
CA TYR A 92 -11.97 -24.31 -21.70
C TYR A 92 -12.09 -25.80 -22.02
N ASP A 93 -11.46 -26.62 -21.19
CA ASP A 93 -11.62 -28.06 -21.19
C ASP A 93 -12.50 -28.50 -20.00
N LEU A 94 -13.67 -29.05 -20.32
CA LEU A 94 -14.62 -29.56 -19.33
C LEU A 94 -14.10 -30.81 -18.61
N GLN A 95 -13.36 -31.70 -19.30
CA GLN A 95 -12.91 -32.97 -18.72
C GLN A 95 -11.87 -32.73 -17.63
N GLU A 96 -10.94 -31.81 -17.88
CA GLU A 96 -9.93 -31.40 -16.90
C GLU A 96 -10.41 -30.29 -15.95
N ASN A 97 -11.56 -29.65 -16.24
CA ASN A 97 -12.04 -28.44 -15.58
C ASN A 97 -10.97 -27.33 -15.52
N LYS A 98 -10.28 -27.13 -16.65
CA LYS A 98 -9.16 -26.20 -16.79
C LYS A 98 -9.35 -25.28 -17.99
N VAL A 99 -8.84 -24.07 -17.88
CA VAL A 99 -8.64 -23.18 -19.03
C VAL A 99 -7.22 -23.34 -19.51
N PHE A 100 -7.05 -23.71 -20.77
CA PHE A 100 -5.77 -23.78 -21.43
C PHE A 100 -5.51 -22.55 -22.27
N ILE A 101 -4.24 -22.18 -22.30
CA ILE A 101 -3.75 -21.07 -23.12
C ILE A 101 -2.86 -21.67 -24.18
N TYR A 102 -3.20 -21.33 -25.42
CA TYR A 102 -2.51 -21.78 -26.61
C TYR A 102 -1.76 -20.61 -27.23
N GLU A 103 -0.53 -20.86 -27.65
CA GLU A 103 0.21 -19.99 -28.55
C GLU A 103 0.45 -20.76 -29.86
N ASN A 104 -0.03 -20.25 -30.99
CA ASN A 104 0.07 -20.95 -32.30
C ASN A 104 -0.40 -22.43 -32.27
N ASN A 105 -1.47 -22.73 -31.52
CA ASN A 105 -2.03 -24.07 -31.27
C ASN A 105 -1.20 -25.00 -30.36
N GLU A 106 -0.15 -24.51 -29.73
CA GLU A 106 0.57 -25.26 -28.69
C GLU A 106 0.12 -24.81 -27.30
N LYS A 107 -0.20 -25.78 -26.43
CA LYS A 107 -0.59 -25.52 -25.04
C LYS A 107 0.63 -25.04 -24.26
N ILE A 108 0.62 -23.77 -23.83
CA ILE A 108 1.71 -23.15 -23.08
C ILE A 108 1.44 -23.05 -21.58
N LYS A 109 0.16 -22.97 -21.18
CA LYS A 109 -0.22 -22.81 -19.77
C LYS A 109 -1.64 -23.32 -19.49
N GLY A 110 -1.92 -23.73 -18.26
CA GLY A 110 -3.24 -24.18 -17.83
C GLY A 110 -3.62 -23.61 -16.47
N TYR A 111 -4.90 -23.34 -16.26
CA TYR A 111 -5.41 -22.82 -15.00
C TYR A 111 -6.62 -23.63 -14.54
N SER A 112 -6.59 -24.11 -13.30
CA SER A 112 -7.72 -24.79 -12.66
C SER A 112 -8.84 -23.78 -12.37
N LEU A 113 -10.10 -24.22 -12.48
CA LEU A 113 -11.25 -23.36 -12.18
C LEU A 113 -11.82 -23.63 -10.79
N ASN A 114 -11.91 -22.58 -9.97
CA ASN A 114 -12.50 -22.63 -8.64
C ASN A 114 -13.87 -21.94 -8.60
N PHE A 115 -14.89 -22.68 -8.15
CA PHE A 115 -16.25 -22.21 -7.91
C PHE A 115 -16.62 -22.22 -6.41
N SER A 116 -15.64 -22.45 -5.53
CA SER A 116 -15.83 -22.45 -4.08
C SER A 116 -15.44 -21.11 -3.45
N LYS A 117 -16.03 -20.80 -2.30
CA LYS A 117 -15.59 -19.70 -1.43
C LYS A 117 -14.32 -20.02 -0.65
N MET A 118 -13.85 -21.27 -0.71
CA MET A 118 -12.60 -21.69 -0.09
C MET A 118 -11.45 -21.46 -1.06
N ALA A 119 -10.36 -20.88 -0.54
CA ALA A 119 -9.11 -20.77 -1.27
C ALA A 119 -8.55 -22.17 -1.55
N THR A 120 -8.04 -22.35 -2.76
CA THR A 120 -7.29 -23.54 -3.16
C THR A 120 -5.80 -23.28 -2.96
N PRO A 121 -5.00 -24.27 -2.50
CA PRO A 121 -3.56 -24.12 -2.32
C PRO A 121 -2.76 -24.14 -3.63
N GLU A 122 -3.43 -24.27 -4.79
CA GLU A 122 -2.80 -24.27 -6.12
C GLU A 122 -2.51 -22.83 -6.58
N ASP A 123 -1.34 -22.62 -7.19
CA ASP A 123 -0.88 -21.30 -7.69
C ASP A 123 -1.54 -20.89 -9.02
N GLU A 124 -1.99 -21.84 -9.84
CA GLU A 124 -2.55 -21.60 -11.17
C GLU A 124 -4.07 -21.76 -11.18
N VAL A 125 -4.77 -20.94 -10.40
CA VAL A 125 -6.21 -21.04 -10.22
C VAL A 125 -6.90 -19.74 -10.63
N ILE A 126 -7.99 -19.89 -11.36
CA ILE A 126 -8.91 -18.79 -11.63
C ILE A 126 -10.21 -18.98 -10.86
N ASN A 127 -10.59 -17.93 -10.14
CA ASN A 127 -11.76 -17.95 -9.30
C ASN A 127 -12.96 -17.36 -10.04
N PHE A 128 -14.08 -18.08 -10.02
CA PHE A 128 -15.38 -17.61 -10.51
C PHE A 128 -16.28 -17.10 -9.39
N VAL A 129 -15.89 -17.34 -8.13
CA VAL A 129 -16.51 -16.82 -6.93
C VAL A 129 -15.52 -15.88 -6.25
N ARG A 130 -16.01 -14.73 -5.76
CA ARG A 130 -15.17 -13.78 -5.03
C ARG A 130 -14.74 -14.38 -3.68
N LEU A 131 -13.44 -14.53 -3.48
CA LEU A 131 -12.86 -14.96 -2.20
C LEU A 131 -12.82 -13.78 -1.22
N ALA A 132 -13.08 -14.06 0.06
CA ALA A 132 -13.12 -13.03 1.11
C ALA A 132 -11.72 -12.60 1.60
N SER A 133 -10.68 -13.34 1.24
CA SER A 133 -9.31 -13.12 1.67
C SER A 133 -8.35 -13.46 0.53
N PHE A 134 -7.38 -12.56 0.29
CA PHE A 134 -6.17 -12.63 -0.55
C PHE A 134 -6.12 -11.69 -1.78
N ASP A 135 -4.97 -11.03 -1.91
CA ASP A 135 -4.63 -9.99 -2.89
C ASP A 135 -4.06 -10.54 -4.22
N PHE A 136 -3.99 -11.86 -4.42
CA PHE A 136 -3.24 -12.46 -5.53
C PHE A 136 -4.03 -13.47 -6.39
N TYR A 137 -5.34 -13.58 -6.20
CA TYR A 137 -6.16 -14.45 -7.03
C TYR A 137 -6.72 -13.72 -8.24
N ILE A 138 -6.59 -14.33 -9.43
CA ILE A 138 -7.20 -13.79 -10.64
C ILE A 138 -8.71 -14.02 -10.58
N TYR A 139 -9.46 -12.92 -10.57
CA TYR A 139 -10.90 -12.90 -10.79
C TYR A 139 -11.14 -12.44 -12.23
N TRP A 140 -11.78 -13.28 -13.06
CA TRP A 140 -11.92 -13.02 -14.50
C TRP A 140 -12.62 -11.70 -14.82
N LEU A 141 -13.57 -11.28 -13.99
CA LEU A 141 -14.25 -10.01 -14.19
C LEU A 141 -13.31 -8.82 -14.02
N ASP A 142 -12.34 -8.91 -13.12
CA ASP A 142 -11.36 -7.84 -12.91
C ASP A 142 -10.48 -7.72 -14.16
N LEU A 143 -10.08 -8.86 -14.77
CA LEU A 143 -9.35 -8.85 -16.03
C LEU A 143 -10.14 -8.24 -17.20
N LEU A 144 -11.46 -8.40 -17.25
CA LEU A 144 -12.27 -7.81 -18.32
C LEU A 144 -12.61 -6.33 -18.09
N ASN A 145 -12.54 -5.86 -16.84
CA ASN A 145 -12.94 -4.51 -16.47
C ASN A 145 -11.77 -3.56 -16.25
N ASP A 146 -10.58 -4.09 -15.94
CA ASP A 146 -9.37 -3.33 -15.69
C ASP A 146 -8.32 -3.66 -16.76
N ASN A 147 -8.04 -2.66 -17.61
CA ASN A 147 -7.08 -2.80 -18.70
C ASN A 147 -5.66 -3.02 -18.19
N GLU A 148 -5.29 -2.45 -17.04
CA GLU A 148 -3.95 -2.56 -16.48
C GLU A 148 -3.73 -3.97 -15.92
N LEU A 149 -4.72 -4.52 -15.21
CA LEU A 149 -4.71 -5.92 -14.77
C LEU A 149 -4.69 -6.88 -15.97
N PHE A 150 -5.44 -6.60 -17.03
CA PHE A 150 -5.40 -7.39 -18.25
C PHE A 150 -4.02 -7.38 -18.91
N GLU A 151 -3.39 -6.21 -19.00
CA GLU A 151 -2.06 -6.03 -19.57
C GLU A 151 -1.00 -6.77 -18.74
N MET A 152 -1.09 -6.72 -17.40
CA MET A 152 -0.26 -7.54 -16.51
C MET A 152 -0.45 -9.03 -16.78
N PHE A 153 -1.69 -9.51 -16.89
CA PHE A 153 -1.98 -10.90 -17.21
C PHE A 153 -1.37 -11.30 -18.56
N TYR A 154 -1.53 -10.49 -19.60
CA TYR A 154 -0.90 -10.73 -20.90
C TYR A 154 0.64 -10.81 -20.83
N TYR A 155 1.28 -9.91 -20.07
CA TYR A 155 2.73 -9.97 -19.90
C TYR A 155 3.20 -11.16 -19.06
N HIS A 156 2.38 -11.61 -18.12
CA HIS A 156 2.61 -12.87 -17.41
C HIS A 156 2.56 -14.06 -18.38
N LEU A 157 1.53 -14.14 -19.26
CA LEU A 157 1.39 -15.21 -20.24
C LEU A 157 2.54 -15.28 -21.24
N THR A 158 3.04 -14.13 -21.68
CA THR A 158 4.14 -14.04 -22.65
C THR A 158 5.53 -14.16 -21.99
N ASN A 159 5.60 -14.55 -20.72
CA ASN A 159 6.82 -14.59 -19.92
C ASN A 159 7.61 -13.26 -19.91
N LYS A 160 6.98 -12.13 -20.27
CA LYS A 160 7.59 -10.80 -20.21
C LYS A 160 7.73 -10.29 -18.78
N LEU A 161 6.93 -10.82 -17.84
CA LEU A 161 7.05 -10.59 -16.39
C LEU A 161 7.81 -11.70 -15.66
N SER A 162 8.35 -12.71 -16.35
CA SER A 162 9.06 -13.84 -15.71
C SER A 162 10.24 -13.43 -14.83
N LYS A 163 10.75 -12.20 -15.01
CA LYS A 163 11.84 -11.60 -14.24
C LYS A 163 11.41 -10.95 -12.92
N PHE A 164 10.11 -10.77 -12.69
CA PHE A 164 9.57 -10.03 -11.55
C PHE A 164 8.53 -10.87 -10.79
N LYS A 165 8.83 -11.20 -9.54
CA LYS A 165 7.87 -11.88 -8.64
C LYS A 165 7.04 -10.84 -7.89
N TYR A 166 5.72 -10.84 -8.13
CA TYR A 166 4.77 -9.86 -7.60
C TYR A 166 4.58 -9.95 -6.07
N ASP A 167 4.70 -11.17 -5.53
CA ASP A 167 4.56 -11.55 -4.11
C ASP A 167 5.80 -11.26 -3.26
N LYS A 168 6.98 -11.11 -3.89
CA LYS A 168 8.26 -10.93 -3.19
C LYS A 168 8.77 -9.50 -3.34
N ARG A 169 7.98 -8.52 -2.90
CA ARG A 169 8.39 -7.11 -2.81
C ARG A 169 8.64 -6.74 -1.36
N ILE A 170 9.73 -6.05 -1.09
CA ILE A 170 9.94 -5.44 0.23
C ILE A 170 9.56 -3.97 0.11
N ILE A 171 8.55 -3.55 0.87
CA ILE A 171 7.98 -2.20 0.79
C ILE A 171 8.29 -1.46 2.09
N PHE A 172 8.86 -0.26 1.96
CA PHE A 172 9.01 0.68 3.07
C PHE A 172 7.88 1.71 2.99
N ASP A 173 6.88 1.53 3.85
CA ASP A 173 5.67 2.35 3.98
C ASP A 173 5.71 3.30 5.17
N PHE A 174 6.65 3.14 6.09
CA PHE A 174 6.80 3.99 7.28
C PHE A 174 7.24 5.44 6.98
N LEU A 175 7.38 5.82 5.70
CA LEU A 175 7.82 7.13 5.22
C LEU A 175 6.65 8.09 4.89
N ASP A 176 5.40 7.62 4.96
CA ASP A 176 4.22 8.34 4.47
C ASP A 176 3.99 9.73 5.09
N ASP A 177 4.41 9.96 6.33
CA ASP A 177 4.21 11.25 7.03
C ASP A 177 5.33 12.27 6.78
N LEU A 178 6.35 11.92 5.99
CA LEU A 178 7.44 12.82 5.69
C LEU A 178 7.05 13.84 4.61
N GLU A 179 7.70 15.00 4.66
CA GLU A 179 7.59 16.00 3.61
C GLU A 179 8.31 15.51 2.35
N THR A 180 7.87 15.97 1.18
CA THR A 180 8.41 15.52 -0.11
C THR A 180 9.93 15.75 -0.23
N SER A 181 10.44 16.86 0.31
CA SER A 181 11.87 17.18 0.34
C SER A 181 12.67 16.15 1.15
N GLU A 182 12.18 15.77 2.32
CA GLU A 182 12.80 14.78 3.22
C GLU A 182 12.78 13.39 2.60
N PHE A 183 11.65 13.00 2.03
CA PHE A 183 11.51 11.74 1.31
C PHE A 183 12.48 11.65 0.12
N ASN A 184 12.62 12.75 -0.63
CA ASN A 184 13.60 12.85 -1.71
C ASN A 184 15.04 12.71 -1.20
N GLU A 185 15.39 13.34 -0.07
CA GLU A 185 16.73 13.21 0.52
C GLU A 185 17.02 11.77 0.97
N ILE A 186 16.04 11.08 1.54
CA ILE A 186 16.18 9.67 1.91
C ILE A 186 16.46 8.82 0.67
N TYR A 187 15.66 8.96 -0.38
CA TYR A 187 15.79 8.15 -1.58
C TYR A 187 17.06 8.48 -2.40
N GLU A 188 17.29 9.75 -2.70
CA GLU A 188 18.40 10.16 -3.58
C GLU A 188 19.76 10.18 -2.90
N THR A 189 19.80 10.37 -1.57
CA THR A 189 21.07 10.50 -0.84
C THR A 189 21.27 9.36 0.14
N THR A 190 20.35 9.17 1.09
CA THR A 190 20.58 8.27 2.22
C THR A 190 20.70 6.81 1.80
N LEU A 191 19.80 6.34 0.92
CA LEU A 191 19.85 4.98 0.39
C LEU A 191 21.09 4.76 -0.48
N LYS A 192 21.38 5.69 -1.39
CA LYS A 192 22.57 5.58 -2.25
C LYS A 192 23.86 5.59 -1.45
N GLU A 193 23.97 6.45 -0.43
CA GLU A 193 25.11 6.44 0.48
C GLU A 193 25.23 5.12 1.24
N TYR A 194 24.12 4.54 1.71
CA TYR A 194 24.12 3.24 2.40
C TYR A 194 24.74 2.15 1.53
N PHE A 195 24.24 1.99 0.31
CA PHE A 195 24.73 0.98 -0.64
C PHE A 195 26.18 1.24 -1.04
N LYS A 196 26.56 2.51 -1.29
CA LYS A 196 27.93 2.89 -1.61
C LYS A 196 28.91 2.58 -0.47
N ASN A 197 28.51 2.82 0.78
CA ASN A 197 29.35 2.52 1.95
C ASN A 197 29.55 1.01 2.17
N LYS A 198 28.66 0.19 1.63
CA LYS A 198 28.73 -1.27 1.62
C LYS A 198 29.42 -1.82 0.36
N GLU A 199 30.02 -0.95 -0.46
CA GLU A 199 30.67 -1.30 -1.73
C GLU A 199 29.74 -1.99 -2.74
N MET A 200 28.43 -1.75 -2.63
CA MET A 200 27.45 -2.26 -3.58
C MET A 200 27.40 -1.38 -4.82
N ASP A 201 27.30 -2.01 -5.98
CA ASP A 201 27.25 -1.33 -7.27
C ASP A 201 25.86 -0.75 -7.53
N ILE A 202 25.80 0.56 -7.80
CA ILE A 202 24.57 1.30 -8.05
C ILE A 202 24.61 1.79 -9.49
N ARG A 203 23.60 1.40 -10.29
CA ARG A 203 23.50 1.79 -11.70
C ARG A 203 22.12 2.34 -12.02
N GLU A 204 22.07 3.29 -12.94
CA GLU A 204 20.81 3.68 -13.56
C GLU A 204 20.21 2.51 -14.34
N LEU A 205 18.88 2.48 -14.42
CA LEU A 205 18.20 1.46 -15.19
C LEU A 205 18.46 1.66 -16.69
N THR A 206 18.68 0.57 -17.41
CA THR A 206 18.66 0.61 -18.88
C THR A 206 17.24 0.88 -19.38
N ASN A 207 17.10 1.34 -20.63
CA ASN A 207 15.78 1.58 -21.24
C ASN A 207 14.90 0.32 -21.19
N ASP A 208 15.48 -0.85 -21.45
CA ASP A 208 14.75 -2.13 -21.40
C ASP A 208 14.27 -2.42 -19.98
N GLN A 209 15.15 -2.27 -18.98
CA GLN A 209 14.79 -2.45 -17.56
C GLN A 209 13.67 -1.49 -17.13
N GLY A 210 13.77 -0.22 -17.53
CA GLY A 210 12.75 0.79 -17.27
C GLY A 210 11.41 0.46 -17.92
N GLN A 211 11.40 -0.05 -19.16
CA GLN A 211 10.17 -0.48 -19.83
C GLN A 211 9.52 -1.68 -19.16
N VAL A 212 10.30 -2.68 -18.74
CA VAL A 212 9.72 -3.83 -18.03
C VAL A 212 9.21 -3.42 -16.65
N LEU A 213 9.92 -2.52 -15.95
CA LEU A 213 9.47 -1.99 -14.68
C LEU A 213 8.18 -1.15 -14.81
N LYS A 214 8.04 -0.31 -15.85
CA LYS A 214 6.79 0.39 -16.19
C LYS A 214 5.63 -0.57 -16.33
N LYS A 215 5.82 -1.63 -17.11
CA LYS A 215 4.83 -2.68 -17.34
C LYS A 215 4.47 -3.45 -16.08
N PHE A 216 5.43 -3.62 -15.17
CA PHE A 216 5.24 -4.30 -13.90
C PHE A 216 4.53 -3.43 -12.85
N LEU A 217 4.84 -2.12 -12.81
CA LEU A 217 4.26 -1.17 -11.85
C LEU A 217 2.96 -0.54 -12.32
N LEU A 218 2.61 -0.72 -13.60
CA LEU A 218 1.48 -0.07 -14.27
C LEU A 218 1.48 1.45 -14.05
N SER A 219 2.66 2.06 -14.07
CA SER A 219 2.82 3.49 -13.81
C SER A 219 3.99 4.02 -14.61
N ASP A 220 3.83 5.23 -15.15
CA ASP A 220 4.90 6.02 -15.74
C ASP A 220 5.56 6.98 -14.73
N ILE A 221 4.95 7.15 -13.55
CA ILE A 221 5.38 8.09 -12.52
C ILE A 221 6.12 7.33 -11.43
N PHE A 222 7.40 7.08 -11.66
CA PHE A 222 8.31 6.53 -10.65
C PHE A 222 9.75 6.96 -10.95
N ASN A 223 10.58 6.97 -9.90
CA ASN A 223 12.03 7.02 -10.05
C ASN A 223 12.58 5.66 -9.63
N ALA A 224 13.59 5.16 -10.33
CA ALA A 224 14.20 3.87 -9.98
C ALA A 224 15.68 3.84 -10.34
N TYR A 225 16.44 3.05 -9.58
CA TYR A 225 17.81 2.67 -9.90
C TYR A 225 18.02 1.20 -9.52
N SER A 226 19.08 0.59 -10.05
CA SER A 226 19.47 -0.77 -9.71
C SER A 226 20.62 -0.79 -8.71
N VAL A 227 20.61 -1.76 -7.80
CA VAL A 227 21.71 -2.07 -6.89
C VAL A 227 22.03 -3.56 -6.99
N SER A 228 23.32 -3.90 -7.02
CA SER A 228 23.76 -5.30 -7.00
C SER A 228 24.10 -5.73 -5.57
N ILE A 229 23.42 -6.76 -5.06
CA ILE A 229 23.63 -7.36 -3.74
C ILE A 229 23.89 -8.86 -3.91
N HIS A 230 25.11 -9.32 -3.57
CA HIS A 230 25.49 -10.74 -3.62
C HIS A 230 25.11 -11.47 -4.93
N SER A 231 25.27 -10.80 -6.08
CA SER A 231 24.92 -11.31 -7.43
C SER A 231 23.44 -11.21 -7.82
N CYS A 232 22.58 -10.66 -6.96
CA CYS A 232 21.21 -10.30 -7.31
C CYS A 232 21.12 -8.83 -7.68
N ILE A 233 20.48 -8.52 -8.81
CA ILE A 233 20.12 -7.15 -9.16
C ILE A 233 18.79 -6.80 -8.51
N ILE A 234 18.74 -5.70 -7.77
CA ILE A 234 17.53 -5.22 -7.10
C ILE A 234 17.23 -3.83 -7.62
N PHE A 235 15.98 -3.61 -8.02
CA PHE A 235 15.47 -2.31 -8.37
C PHE A 235 14.94 -1.64 -7.10
N VAL A 236 15.51 -0.49 -6.77
CA VAL A 236 15.03 0.39 -5.72
C VAL A 236 14.12 1.41 -6.40
N VAL A 237 12.83 1.34 -6.12
CA VAL A 237 11.80 2.11 -6.79
C VAL A 237 11.17 3.06 -5.80
N LYS A 238 11.15 4.34 -6.14
CA LYS A 238 10.35 5.36 -5.49
C LYS A 238 9.06 5.55 -6.29
N LYS A 239 7.94 5.15 -5.69
CA LYS A 239 6.59 5.37 -6.21
C LYS A 239 5.74 5.95 -5.08
N ASP A 240 5.06 7.05 -5.38
CA ASP A 240 4.29 7.81 -4.39
C ASP A 240 5.12 8.20 -3.15
N LYS A 241 4.72 7.78 -1.95
CA LYS A 241 5.45 7.96 -0.69
C LYS A 241 6.15 6.69 -0.18
N LYS A 242 6.30 5.70 -1.04
CA LYS A 242 6.86 4.38 -0.69
C LYS A 242 8.15 4.12 -1.45
N ILE A 243 8.99 3.29 -0.84
CA ILE A 243 10.18 2.75 -1.48
C ILE A 243 9.98 1.24 -1.60
N GLU A 244 9.96 0.73 -2.82
CA GLU A 244 9.82 -0.70 -3.13
C GLU A 244 11.17 -1.27 -3.57
N PHE A 245 11.54 -2.41 -3.01
CA PHE A 245 12.67 -3.22 -3.46
C PHE A 245 12.13 -4.40 -4.25
N ILE A 246 12.55 -4.49 -5.51
CA ILE A 246 12.05 -5.46 -6.48
C ILE A 246 13.24 -6.19 -7.09
N SER A 247 13.34 -7.51 -6.91
CA SER A 247 14.38 -8.31 -7.56
C SER A 247 14.22 -8.31 -9.10
N TYR A 248 15.35 -8.20 -9.80
CA TYR A 248 15.47 -8.26 -11.25
C TYR A 248 16.54 -9.31 -11.62
N GLU A 249 16.22 -10.60 -11.51
CA GLU A 249 16.94 -11.70 -12.19
C GLU A 249 16.28 -13.06 -11.88
N THR A 250 16.62 -14.06 -12.68
CA THR A 250 15.93 -15.36 -12.89
C THR A 250 15.96 -16.38 -11.74
N SER A 251 16.59 -16.10 -10.61
CA SER A 251 16.58 -17.03 -9.46
C SER A 251 15.34 -16.84 -8.59
N GLU A 252 14.74 -17.96 -8.17
CA GLU A 252 13.38 -18.07 -7.62
C GLU A 252 13.15 -17.37 -6.25
N ILE A 253 14.22 -16.91 -5.59
CA ILE A 253 14.25 -16.52 -4.19
C ILE A 253 15.25 -15.36 -4.05
N TYR A 254 14.90 -14.30 -3.31
CA TYR A 254 15.95 -13.48 -2.71
C TYR A 254 16.85 -14.44 -1.92
N ASP A 255 18.16 -14.39 -2.13
CA ASP A 255 19.03 -15.02 -1.15
C ASP A 255 18.69 -14.45 0.24
N GLU A 256 18.64 -15.29 1.28
CA GLU A 256 18.34 -14.84 2.65
C GLU A 256 19.30 -13.71 3.07
N SER A 257 20.51 -13.71 2.52
CA SER A 257 21.50 -12.63 2.66
C SER A 257 20.98 -11.27 2.17
N VAL A 258 20.24 -11.26 1.05
CA VAL A 258 19.65 -10.06 0.45
C VAL A 258 18.49 -9.54 1.30
N ILE A 259 17.59 -10.44 1.74
CA ILE A 259 16.49 -10.08 2.64
C ILE A 259 17.06 -9.50 3.94
N GLY A 260 18.07 -10.16 4.52
CA GLY A 260 18.74 -9.71 5.73
C GLY A 260 19.33 -8.30 5.58
N GLU A 261 20.00 -8.01 4.46
CA GLU A 261 20.57 -6.69 4.22
C GLU A 261 19.50 -5.60 4.07
N ILE A 262 18.41 -5.89 3.35
CA ILE A 262 17.29 -4.94 3.21
C ILE A 262 16.59 -4.73 4.56
N GLU A 263 16.43 -5.75 5.39
CA GLU A 263 15.85 -5.62 6.73
C GLU A 263 16.76 -4.85 7.70
N VAL A 264 18.08 -5.00 7.60
CA VAL A 264 19.04 -4.15 8.35
C VAL A 264 18.87 -2.68 7.95
N LEU A 265 18.80 -2.40 6.64
CA LEU A 265 18.52 -1.06 6.12
C LEU A 265 17.17 -0.53 6.64
N ARG A 266 16.12 -1.34 6.57
CA ARG A 266 14.77 -1.01 7.06
C ARG A 266 14.82 -0.57 8.51
N ASN A 267 15.46 -1.36 9.37
CA ASN A 267 15.57 -1.09 10.80
C ASN A 267 16.37 0.19 11.09
N LYS A 268 17.47 0.43 10.36
CA LYS A 268 18.27 1.66 10.50
C LYS A 268 17.48 2.90 10.10
N LEU A 269 16.75 2.84 8.98
CA LEU A 269 15.88 3.93 8.53
C LEU A 269 14.71 4.14 9.48
N LEU A 270 14.03 3.08 9.92
CA LEU A 270 12.89 3.18 10.82
C LEU A 270 13.27 3.84 12.16
N LYS A 271 14.40 3.44 12.76
CA LYS A 271 14.95 4.11 13.96
C LYS A 271 15.18 5.59 13.73
N LYS A 272 15.70 5.93 12.55
CA LYS A 272 16.03 7.31 12.20
C LYS A 272 14.80 8.18 11.92
N VAL A 273 13.83 7.65 11.20
CA VAL A 273 12.53 8.28 10.96
C VAL A 273 11.80 8.48 12.29
N THR A 274 11.85 7.50 13.19
CA THR A 274 11.28 7.61 14.54
C THR A 274 11.96 8.71 15.36
N LEU A 275 13.29 8.80 15.30
CA LEU A 275 14.04 9.89 15.93
C LEU A 275 13.65 11.25 15.34
N TYR A 276 13.56 11.36 14.02
CA TYR A 276 13.13 12.58 13.34
C TYR A 276 11.73 12.99 13.77
N ARG A 277 10.76 12.07 13.74
CA ARG A 277 9.39 12.29 14.18
C ARG A 277 9.33 12.74 15.64
N SER A 278 10.14 12.14 16.51
CA SER A 278 10.25 12.55 17.91
C SER A 278 10.74 13.99 18.04
N LEU A 279 11.82 14.36 17.32
CA LEU A 279 12.35 15.72 17.31
C LEU A 279 11.37 16.75 16.72
N ASN A 280 10.72 16.40 15.60
CA ASN A 280 9.77 17.27 14.92
C ASN A 280 8.49 17.48 15.76
N ARG A 281 7.96 16.41 16.36
CA ARG A 281 6.82 16.50 17.31
C ARG A 281 7.19 17.32 18.53
N PHE A 282 8.40 17.13 19.07
CA PHE A 282 8.88 17.94 20.19
C PHE A 282 8.93 19.42 19.79
N ASN A 283 9.49 19.78 18.63
CA ASN A 283 9.53 21.18 18.20
C ASN A 283 8.14 21.75 17.91
N LYS A 284 7.27 21.06 17.16
CA LYS A 284 5.92 21.55 16.84
C LYS A 284 5.04 21.68 18.09
N ASN A 285 5.03 20.69 18.98
CA ASN A 285 4.15 20.71 20.15
C ASN A 285 4.70 21.55 21.30
N LYS A 286 6.00 21.46 21.64
CA LYS A 286 6.56 22.22 22.77
C LYS A 286 6.84 23.67 22.45
N VAL A 287 7.22 24.05 21.23
CA VAL A 287 7.42 25.49 20.95
C VAL A 287 6.08 26.21 20.97
N GLY A 288 5.04 25.66 20.35
CA GLY A 288 3.69 26.24 20.40
C GLY A 288 3.09 26.22 21.81
N GLU A 289 3.02 25.06 22.46
CA GLU A 289 2.39 24.93 23.78
C GLU A 289 3.21 25.57 24.89
N ASN A 290 4.55 25.46 24.89
CA ASN A 290 5.35 26.12 25.94
C ASN A 290 5.38 27.62 25.73
N THR A 291 5.37 28.15 24.50
CA THR A 291 5.27 29.60 24.32
C THR A 291 3.93 30.08 24.85
N GLN A 292 2.83 29.38 24.55
CA GLN A 292 1.51 29.74 25.05
C GLN A 292 1.38 29.58 26.57
N LYS A 293 1.86 28.47 27.15
CA LYS A 293 1.88 28.22 28.60
C LYS A 293 2.82 29.18 29.33
N THR A 294 3.97 29.52 28.75
CA THR A 294 4.91 30.50 29.34
C THR A 294 4.31 31.89 29.29
N ILE A 295 3.67 32.30 28.18
CA ILE A 295 2.94 33.57 28.11
C ILE A 295 1.79 33.60 29.11
N GLN A 296 1.05 32.50 29.26
CA GLN A 296 -0.03 32.38 30.24
C GLN A 296 0.47 32.45 31.68
N ILE A 297 1.54 31.73 32.03
CA ILE A 297 2.12 31.77 33.39
C ILE A 297 2.75 33.14 33.65
N ALA A 298 3.45 33.71 32.68
CA ALA A 298 4.01 35.05 32.76
C ALA A 298 2.91 36.09 32.93
N SER A 299 1.79 36.02 32.20
CA SER A 299 0.67 36.94 32.42
C SER A 299 -0.01 36.71 33.77
N LEU A 300 -0.19 35.47 34.21
CA LEU A 300 -0.81 35.16 35.50
C LEU A 300 0.02 35.63 36.71
N LEU A 301 1.35 35.63 36.59
CA LEU A 301 2.25 36.08 37.65
C LEU A 301 2.62 37.57 37.53
N ILE A 302 3.01 38.02 36.35
CA ILE A 302 3.55 39.38 36.13
C ILE A 302 2.41 40.41 36.11
N THR A 303 1.24 40.09 35.54
CA THR A 303 0.16 41.07 35.43
C THR A 303 -0.39 41.51 36.81
N PRO A 304 -0.70 40.61 37.76
CA PRO A 304 -1.11 41.02 39.10
C PRO A 304 -0.02 41.79 39.86
N ILE A 305 1.24 41.38 39.72
CA ILE A 305 2.39 42.07 40.33
C ILE A 305 2.51 43.49 39.76
N ASN A 306 2.46 43.65 38.43
CA ASN A 306 2.52 44.96 37.78
C ASN A 306 1.34 45.85 38.16
N ILE A 307 0.12 45.31 38.23
CA ILE A 307 -1.06 46.04 38.68
C ILE A 307 -0.89 46.50 40.14
N LEU A 308 -0.41 45.62 41.02
CA LEU A 308 -0.18 45.92 42.44
C LEU A 308 0.91 46.97 42.63
N LEU A 309 1.99 46.90 41.85
CA LEU A 309 3.06 47.90 41.84
C LEU A 309 2.59 49.25 41.31
N LEU A 310 1.90 49.29 40.16
CA LEU A 310 1.35 50.51 39.58
C LEU A 310 0.33 51.18 40.50
N PHE A 311 -0.57 50.40 41.09
CA PHE A 311 -1.56 50.89 42.05
C PHE A 311 -0.90 51.37 43.34
N GLY A 312 0.06 50.62 43.87
CA GLY A 312 0.78 50.96 45.08
C GLY A 312 1.63 52.22 44.97
N ILE A 313 2.33 52.39 43.85
CA ILE A 313 3.14 53.58 43.55
C ILE A 313 2.23 54.79 43.34
N SER A 314 1.15 54.67 42.55
CA SER A 314 0.21 55.78 42.31
C SER A 314 -0.53 56.24 43.57
N LYS A 315 -0.78 55.33 44.52
CA LYS A 315 -1.39 55.64 45.83
C LYS A 315 -0.38 55.97 46.94
N ASN A 316 0.90 56.06 46.62
CA ASN A 316 1.97 56.44 47.55
C ASN A 316 2.06 55.53 48.80
N ILE A 317 1.73 54.25 48.66
CA ILE A 317 1.73 53.28 49.76
C ILE A 317 3.17 52.98 50.20
N SER A 318 3.52 53.30 51.44
CA SER A 318 4.89 53.26 51.97
C SER A 318 5.54 51.87 51.88
N TRP A 319 4.86 50.81 52.32
CA TRP A 319 5.42 49.47 52.30
C TRP A 319 5.70 48.93 50.89
N ILE A 320 4.93 49.37 49.87
CA ILE A 320 5.17 48.98 48.47
C ILE A 320 6.43 49.67 47.95
N LYS A 321 6.68 50.93 48.32
CA LYS A 321 7.92 51.63 47.98
C LYS A 321 9.13 50.97 48.64
N ASP A 322 9.02 50.58 49.90
CA ASP A 322 10.09 49.87 50.61
C ASP A 322 10.37 48.49 50.01
N LEU A 323 9.33 47.82 49.51
CA LEU A 323 9.44 46.51 48.85
C LEU A 323 10.06 46.60 47.44
N VAL A 324 9.76 47.65 46.67
CA VAL A 324 10.41 47.94 45.38
C VAL A 324 11.88 48.34 45.58
N ASN A 325 12.19 49.06 46.65
CA ASN A 325 13.56 49.44 47.00
C ASN A 325 14.35 48.31 47.70
N ASN A 326 13.75 47.13 47.90
CA ASN A 326 14.39 46.02 48.58
C ASN A 326 15.36 45.27 47.65
N TYR A 327 16.65 45.33 47.98
CA TYR A 327 17.72 44.65 47.26
C TYR A 327 17.49 43.12 47.11
N TYR A 328 16.89 42.46 48.11
CA TYR A 328 16.62 41.02 48.05
C TYR A 328 15.56 40.65 47.01
N LEU A 329 14.61 41.55 46.71
CA LEU A 329 13.60 41.33 45.67
C LEU A 329 14.24 41.30 44.28
N TYR A 330 15.23 42.17 44.04
CA TYR A 330 16.03 42.13 42.81
C TYR A 330 16.77 40.80 42.66
N ILE A 331 17.36 40.26 43.74
CA ILE A 331 18.03 38.95 43.70
C ILE A 331 17.04 37.84 43.31
N VAL A 332 15.84 37.82 43.90
CA VAL A 332 14.83 36.80 43.61
C VAL A 332 14.36 36.89 42.15
N ILE A 333 14.09 38.09 41.65
CA ILE A 333 13.69 38.30 40.25
C ILE A 333 14.80 37.84 39.29
N VAL A 334 16.05 38.21 39.56
CA VAL A 334 17.20 37.76 38.76
C VAL A 334 17.33 36.23 38.79
N GLY A 335 17.14 35.60 39.96
CA GLY A 335 17.14 34.14 40.10
C GLY A 335 16.06 33.45 39.25
N VAL A 336 14.82 33.97 39.29
CA VAL A 336 13.71 33.45 38.47
C VAL A 336 14.01 33.63 36.98
N LEU A 337 14.56 34.77 36.56
CA LEU A 337 14.94 35.02 35.17
C LEU A 337 16.01 34.03 34.71
N ILE A 338 17.04 33.77 35.53
CA ILE A 338 18.09 32.79 35.20
C ILE A 338 17.52 31.38 35.04
N ILE A 339 16.65 30.93 35.95
CA ILE A 339 16.00 29.61 35.86
C ILE A 339 15.14 29.52 34.59
N SER A 340 14.39 30.58 34.27
CA SER A 340 13.57 30.62 33.05
C SER A 340 14.42 30.56 31.77
N LEU A 341 15.57 31.24 31.75
CA LEU A 341 16.54 31.21 30.65
C LEU A 341 17.14 29.82 30.48
N ILE A 342 17.53 29.15 31.57
CA ILE A 342 18.04 27.77 31.54
C ILE A 342 16.96 26.82 31.00
N GLY A 343 15.71 26.98 31.46
CA GLY A 343 14.57 26.22 30.96
C GLY A 343 14.36 26.41 29.46
N ALA A 344 14.31 27.66 28.99
CA ALA A 344 14.17 27.97 27.56
C ALA A 344 15.33 27.39 26.73
N PHE A 345 16.57 27.49 27.24
CA PHE A 345 17.74 26.95 26.55
C PHE A 345 17.66 25.41 26.41
N LEU A 346 17.38 24.69 27.50
CA LEU A 346 17.30 23.23 27.50
C LEU A 346 16.10 22.70 26.71
N TRP A 347 14.96 23.40 26.73
CA TRP A 347 13.68 22.88 26.23
C TRP A 347 13.29 23.43 24.86
N VAL A 348 13.92 24.50 24.37
CA VAL A 348 13.61 25.10 23.06
C VAL A 348 14.85 25.14 22.18
N ILE A 349 15.94 25.72 22.68
CA ILE A 349 17.16 25.94 21.88
C ILE A 349 17.84 24.61 21.54
N ILE A 350 18.12 23.75 22.52
CA ILE A 350 18.81 22.46 22.26
C ILE A 350 18.06 21.57 21.25
N PRO A 351 16.74 21.33 21.39
CA PRO A 351 15.99 20.52 20.43
C PRO A 351 15.90 21.14 19.04
N SER A 352 15.78 22.46 18.93
CA SER A 352 15.82 23.17 17.65
C SER A 352 17.18 23.03 16.97
N ILE A 353 18.28 23.14 17.72
CA ILE A 353 19.64 22.90 17.22
C ILE A 353 19.83 21.43 16.80
N ARG A 354 19.30 20.48 17.58
CA ARG A 354 19.36 19.05 17.23
C ARG A 354 18.59 18.74 15.94
N LEU A 355 17.46 19.42 15.69
CA LEU A 355 16.72 19.29 14.44
C LEU A 355 17.47 19.96 13.28
N SER A 356 18.03 21.16 13.46
CA SER A 356 18.76 21.85 12.39
C SER A 356 20.06 21.15 11.97
N ILE A 357 20.67 20.40 12.89
CA ILE A 357 21.87 19.59 12.64
C ILE A 357 21.49 18.15 12.24
N PHE A 358 20.21 17.77 12.25
CA PHE A 358 19.79 16.44 11.85
C PHE A 358 20.16 16.20 10.39
N LYS A 359 20.89 15.11 10.13
CA LYS A 359 21.30 14.68 8.79
C LYS A 359 20.67 13.34 8.51
N TRP A 360 20.21 13.09 7.28
CA TRP A 360 19.59 11.82 6.91
C TRP A 360 20.56 10.65 6.67
N LYS A 361 21.88 10.90 6.69
CA LYS A 361 22.96 9.90 6.63
C LYS A 361 22.95 8.79 7.70
N LEU A 362 22.84 7.52 7.30
CA LEU A 362 22.78 6.38 8.25
C LEU A 362 24.13 6.17 9.00
N PRO A 363 24.09 5.81 10.30
CA PRO A 363 25.30 5.51 11.06
C PRO A 363 25.96 4.21 10.57
N MET A 364 27.30 4.23 10.46
CA MET A 364 28.10 3.13 9.91
C MET A 364 28.33 1.97 10.90
N LYS A 365 28.22 2.20 12.22
CA LYS A 365 28.33 1.18 13.27
C LYS A 365 27.04 1.11 14.07
N ASP A 366 26.66 -0.11 14.45
CA ASP A 366 25.56 -0.37 15.38
C ASP A 366 25.92 0.04 16.82
#